data_AF-A0A7K3YD48-F1
#
_entry.id   AF-A0A7K3YD48-F1
#
_cell.length_a   1.000
_cell.length_b   1.000
_cell.length_c   1.000
_cell.angle_alpha   90.00
_cell.angle_beta   90.00
_cell.angle_gamma   90.00
#
_symmetry.space_group_name_H-M   'P 1'
#
loop_
_entity.id
_entity.type
_entity.pdbx_description
1 polymer ?
#
loop_
_entity_poly.entity_id
_entity_poly.type
_entity_poly.pdbx_seq_one_letter_code
_entity_poly.pdbx_strand_id
1 'polypeptide(L)' 'MQIPDAHVVVFTRAKRLAPDFHRHILRGRIVGQIVRPGDQVLVYRVAETVPEGAVRVTRSTLLEFA' A
#
# COMPACT_ATOMS: atom_id res chain seq x y z
N MET A 1 18.14 7.59 9.26
CA MET A 1 16.78 8.02 9.65
C MET A 1 15.92 6.79 9.77
N GLN A 2 15.10 6.68 10.81
CA GLN A 2 14.19 5.55 11.01
C GLN A 2 12.93 5.73 10.16
N ILE A 3 12.55 4.72 9.39
CA ILE A 3 11.33 4.74 8.58
C ILE A 3 10.16 4.40 9.51
N PRO A 4 9.13 5.27 9.62
CA PRO A 4 8.00 5.03 10.50
C PRO A 4 7.11 3.89 9.99
N ASP A 5 6.36 3.27 10.91
CA ASP A 5 5.34 2.29 10.56
C ASP A 5 4.10 2.97 9.97
N ALA A 6 3.54 2.36 8.94
CA ALA A 6 2.34 2.85 8.28
C ALA A 6 1.12 2.60 9.17
N HIS A 7 0.36 3.65 9.45
CA HIS A 7 -0.99 3.55 10.01
C HIS A 7 -1.98 3.21 8.89
N VAL A 8 -1.91 3.95 7.78
CA VAL A 8 -2.78 3.79 6.61
C VAL A 8 -1.93 3.85 5.34
N VAL A 9 -2.26 2.99 4.37
CA VAL A 9 -1.78 3.13 2.99
C VAL A 9 -2.97 3.10 2.06
N VAL A 10 -3.13 4.16 1.26
CA VAL A 10 -4.21 4.31 0.29
C VAL A 10 -3.71 3.85 -1.07
N PHE A 11 -4.45 2.95 -1.69
CA PHE A 11 -4.18 2.44 -3.02
C PHE A 11 -5.21 2.96 -4.02
N THR A 12 -4.76 3.27 -5.23
CA THR A 12 -5.62 3.51 -6.39
C THR A 12 -5.40 2.43 -7.43
N ARG A 13 -6.43 2.11 -8.21
CA ARG A 13 -6.31 1.15 -9.32
C ARG A 13 -5.41 1.74 -10.42
N ALA A 14 -4.33 1.05 -10.76
CA ALA A 14 -3.49 1.39 -11.91
C ALA A 14 -4.10 0.92 -13.24
N LYS A 15 -5.01 -0.07 -13.21
CA LYS A 15 -5.76 -0.58 -14.38
C LYS A 15 -7.23 -0.81 -14.04
N ARG A 16 -8.12 -0.44 -14.99
CA ARG A 16 -9.59 -0.52 -14.83
C ARG A 16 -10.15 -1.93 -14.57
N LEU A 17 -9.45 -2.96 -15.03
CA LEU A 17 -9.92 -4.36 -15.03
C LEU A 17 -9.31 -5.22 -13.91
N ALA A 18 -8.74 -4.62 -12.86
CA ALA A 18 -8.16 -5.37 -11.75
C ALA A 18 -9.23 -6.20 -11.00
N PRO A 19 -9.14 -7.55 -10.98
CA PRO A 19 -10.05 -8.39 -10.21
C PRO A 19 -9.92 -8.14 -8.70
N ASP A 20 -11.03 -8.12 -7.97
CA ASP A 20 -11.05 -7.76 -6.53
C ASP A 20 -10.25 -8.72 -5.63
N PHE A 21 -10.02 -9.96 -6.06
CA PHE A 21 -9.16 -10.93 -5.36
C PHE A 21 -7.72 -10.41 -5.14
N HIS A 22 -7.23 -9.48 -5.97
CA HIS A 22 -5.89 -8.90 -5.80
C HIS A 22 -5.74 -8.15 -4.48
N ARG A 23 -6.82 -7.70 -3.84
CA ARG A 23 -6.75 -7.07 -2.50
C ARG A 23 -6.23 -8.05 -1.44
N HIS A 24 -6.63 -9.32 -1.52
CA HIS A 24 -6.20 -10.36 -0.58
C HIS A 24 -4.73 -10.72 -0.78
N ILE A 25 -4.27 -10.79 -2.04
CA ILE A 25 -2.85 -11.02 -2.37
C ILE A 25 -1.99 -9.83 -1.95
N LEU A 26 -2.49 -8.60 -2.15
CA LEU A 26 -1.73 -7.37 -1.90
C LEU A 26 -1.17 -7.34 -0.48
N ARG A 27 -2.02 -7.60 0.52
CA ARG A 27 -1.60 -7.59 1.94
C ARG A 27 -0.47 -8.58 2.21
N GLY A 28 -0.58 -9.81 1.72
CA GLY A 28 0.47 -10.83 1.89
C GLY A 28 1.80 -10.43 1.25
N ARG A 29 1.76 -9.66 0.16
CA ARG A 29 2.95 -9.21 -0.55
C ARG A 29 3.64 -8.02 0.12
N ILE A 30 2.87 -7.05 0.61
CA ILE A 30 3.39 -5.74 1.05
C ILE A 30 3.80 -5.68 2.52
N VAL A 31 3.26 -6.54 3.40
CA VAL A 31 3.66 -6.55 4.82
C VAL A 31 5.17 -6.80 4.96
N GLY A 32 5.84 -5.93 5.72
CA GLY A 32 7.29 -5.91 5.92
C GLY A 32 8.06 -5.04 4.92
N GLN A 33 7.41 -4.57 3.85
CA GLN A 33 8.05 -3.70 2.86
C GLN A 33 7.95 -2.22 3.25
N ILE A 34 8.86 -1.41 2.69
CA ILE A 34 8.78 0.04 2.73
C ILE A 34 8.12 0.50 1.43
N VAL A 35 7.11 1.35 1.53
CA VAL A 35 6.42 1.94 0.38
C VAL A 35 6.32 3.46 0.51
N ARG A 36 6.13 4.14 -0.60
CA ARG A 36 5.89 5.60 -0.69
C ARG A 36 4.86 5.94 -1.77
N PRO A 37 4.24 7.13 -1.73
CA PRO A 37 3.39 7.61 -2.82
C PRO A 37 4.05 7.46 -4.20
N GLY A 38 3.30 6.94 -5.16
CA GLY A 38 3.74 6.66 -6.52
C GLY A 38 4.19 5.21 -6.77
N ASP A 39 4.57 4.45 -5.74
CA ASP A 39 4.99 3.06 -5.89
C ASP A 39 3.88 2.21 -6.52
N GLN A 40 4.23 1.30 -7.42
CA GLN A 40 3.30 0.34 -8.00
C GLN A 40 3.46 -1.03 -7.35
N VAL A 41 2.35 -1.56 -6.86
CA VAL A 41 2.29 -2.91 -6.29
C VAL A 41 1.18 -3.67 -6.99
N LEU A 42 1.55 -4.70 -7.75
CA LEU A 42 0.64 -5.44 -8.63
C LEU A 42 -0.07 -4.49 -9.62
N VAL A 43 -1.39 -4.35 -9.48
CA VAL A 43 -2.28 -3.51 -10.30
C VAL A 43 -2.73 -2.25 -9.54
N TYR A 44 -2.12 -1.96 -8.40
CA TYR A 44 -2.40 -0.79 -7.58
C TYR A 44 -1.19 0.16 -7.56
N ARG A 45 -1.48 1.44 -7.38
CA ARG A 45 -0.49 2.47 -7.08
C ARG A 45 -0.73 2.99 -5.67
N VAL A 46 0.33 3.17 -4.89
CA VAL A 46 0.26 3.88 -3.60
C VAL A 46 -0.07 5.33 -3.90
N ALA A 47 -1.27 5.76 -3.53
CA ALA A 47 -1.67 7.15 -3.66
C ALA A 47 -1.10 7.96 -2.50
N GLU A 48 -1.32 7.47 -1.28
CA GLU A 48 -1.02 8.20 -0.05
C GLU A 48 -0.57 7.24 1.06
N THR A 49 0.17 7.77 2.02
CA THR A 49 0.63 7.07 3.21
C THR A 49 0.38 7.94 4.43
N VAL A 50 0.07 7.31 5.55
CA VAL A 50 -0.01 7.97 6.86
C VAL A 50 0.96 7.25 7.81
N PRO A 51 2.03 7.92 8.30
CA PRO A 51 2.44 9.30 7.99
C PRO A 51 2.89 9.50 6.53
N GLU A 52 2.94 10.76 6.08
CA GLU A 52 3.35 11.09 4.71
C GLU A 52 4.79 10.67 4.43
N GLY A 53 5.04 10.13 3.23
CA GLY A 53 6.36 9.78 2.74
C GLY A 53 6.62 8.27 2.71
N ALA A 54 7.86 7.87 2.97
CA ALA A 54 8.22 6.46 2.99
C ALA A 54 7.82 5.84 4.34
N VAL A 55 7.05 4.76 4.32
CA VAL A 55 6.54 4.06 5.51
C VAL A 55 6.74 2.56 5.40
N ARG A 56 6.97 1.89 6.54
CA ARG A 56 7.03 0.43 6.62
C ARG A 56 5.63 -0.12 6.83
N VAL A 57 5.18 -1.00 5.95
CA VAL A 57 3.88 -1.66 6.09
C VAL A 57 3.99 -2.81 7.07
N THR A 58 3.06 -2.89 8.01
CA THR A 58 3.02 -3.93 9.04
C THR A 58 1.68 -4.66 9.01
N ARG A 59 1.51 -5.63 9.90
CA ARG A 59 0.22 -6.34 10.04
C ARG A 59 -0.89 -5.44 10.56
N SER A 60 -0.58 -4.38 11.30
CA SER A 60 -1.58 -3.43 11.83
C SER A 60 -1.92 -2.30 10.86
N THR A 61 -1.18 -2.14 9.76
CA THR A 61 -1.46 -1.14 8.74
C THR A 61 -2.83 -1.38 8.09
N LEU A 62 -3.66 -0.34 8.07
CA LEU A 62 -4.93 -0.32 7.33
C LEU A 62 -4.64 -0.07 5.84
N LEU A 63 -5.19 -0.93 4.97
CA LEU A 63 -5.07 -0.77 3.52
C LEU A 63 -6.41 -0.27 2.97
N GLU A 64 -6.42 0.94 2.43
CA GLU A 64 -7.60 1.54 1.82
C GLU A 64 -7.48 1.53 0.29
N PHE A 65 -8.64 1.54 -0.38
CA PHE A 65 -8.69 1.45 -1.85
C PHE A 65 -9.68 2.49 -2.38
N ALA A 66 -9.16 3.50 -3.07
CA ALA A 66 -9.90 4.55 -3.75
C ALA A 66 -10.11 4.24 -5.25
#